data_AF-A0A7X9AL89-F1
#
_entry.id   AF-A0A7X9AL89-F1
#
_cell.length_a   1.000
_cell.length_b   1.000
_cell.length_c   1.000
_cell.angle_alpha   90.00
_cell.angle_beta   90.00
_cell.angle_gamma   90.00
#
_symmetry.space_group_name_H-M   'P 1'
#
loop_
_entity.id
_entity.type
_entity.pdbx_description
1 polymer ?
#
loop_
_entity_poly.entity_id
_entity_poly.type
_entity_poly.pdbx_seq_one_letter_code
_entity_poly.pdbx_strand_id
1 'polypeptide(L)'
;MFSLEGSETNIHCEGIDIQSVGAGSQGAAVQSAGNAIQGAAVQSAGNAIQGAAVQSAGNAIQGAAVQSTGNAIQGAAVQSTGNAIRDAAVQNTGNAIWDAAVQSAGNAIQDAAVQVTGAEVQDAQTAINGIRADIEGIIPRNILKVPAHIGTRLKHKLTTPVNIRVEVPDEIVASSRDELDRVKARAIYSDGTVSEKVVDWHTGGVNWNRPGSYQIRGTVCQDHFEFPIAVNRADPCITKWNGRYYFIATNDADGNHTLYIREADSIPGLVDAEEILLLDSDTYPHVKGLLWAPEFHVIEGDLYIFHGACSDGFYYEESHLMKLRKGGNPANREDWSAPQRILRKDGSYLCEAGKEISLDMTVIRQNNVYYAVWSQRQFIPVDTGAWLYIARLNRDEPWKLETDPVVISKPDYGWANNHVFVDEGPYALITDKKIFLTFASALVDATYVIGLLTAEHGSDLLDPKSWTKQNYPLLTSRSVPGEYGPGHNSYVVDDNGIIWSAYHARPGVDGPRSSGIRRVHFDIDGYPVLDLTEDKDLDPRFRRVSTRLVVKG
;
A
#
# COMPACT_ATOMS: atom_id res chain seq x y z
N MET A 1 24.20 -29.77 -43.78
CA MET A 1 25.26 -30.45 -43.03
C MET A 1 26.17 -31.14 -44.04
N PHE A 2 27.34 -30.58 -44.31
CA PHE A 2 28.37 -31.21 -45.16
C PHE A 2 29.64 -31.34 -44.33
N SER A 3 30.29 -32.51 -44.37
CA SER A 3 31.58 -32.77 -43.74
C SER A 3 32.66 -32.78 -44.82
N LEU A 4 33.72 -31.98 -44.65
CA LEU A 4 34.92 -32.01 -45.49
C LEU A 4 36.14 -32.12 -44.57
N GLU A 5 36.84 -33.25 -44.66
CA GLU A 5 38.14 -33.45 -44.02
C GLU A 5 39.26 -33.05 -45.00
N GLY A 6 40.05 -32.06 -44.62
CA GLY A 6 41.26 -31.64 -45.33
C GLY A 6 42.02 -30.58 -44.53
N SER A 7 43.28 -30.86 -44.23
CA SER A 7 44.15 -30.01 -43.41
C SER A 7 44.55 -28.72 -44.13
N GLU A 8 44.43 -27.59 -43.42
CA GLU A 8 44.83 -26.22 -43.77
C GLU A 8 43.99 -25.51 -44.83
N THR A 9 42.86 -24.93 -44.41
CA THR A 9 42.21 -23.81 -45.15
C THR A 9 41.31 -22.99 -44.20
N ASN A 10 41.40 -21.66 -44.25
CA ASN A 10 40.48 -20.76 -43.54
C ASN A 10 39.13 -20.75 -44.25
N ILE A 11 38.03 -20.99 -43.52
CA ILE A 11 36.67 -21.08 -44.08
C ILE A 11 35.86 -19.85 -43.66
N HIS A 12 35.31 -19.14 -44.64
CA HIS A 12 34.45 -17.96 -44.43
C HIS A 12 33.12 -18.18 -45.16
N CYS A 13 32.00 -18.27 -44.42
CA CYS A 13 30.66 -18.39 -44.99
C CYS A 13 29.66 -17.52 -44.22
N GLU A 14 28.89 -16.69 -44.94
CA GLU A 14 27.81 -15.89 -44.33
C GLU A 14 26.50 -16.67 -44.35
N GLY A 15 25.86 -16.79 -43.17
CA GLY A 15 24.47 -17.26 -43.03
C GLY A 15 24.24 -18.76 -42.82
N ILE A 16 25.26 -19.58 -42.53
CA ILE A 16 25.12 -21.03 -42.30
C ILE A 16 25.97 -21.50 -41.10
N ASP A 17 25.51 -22.51 -40.36
CA ASP A 17 26.23 -23.16 -39.24
C ASP A 17 27.50 -23.88 -39.71
N ILE A 18 28.62 -23.69 -38.99
CA ILE A 18 29.93 -24.26 -39.36
C ILE A 18 30.48 -25.18 -38.24
N GLN A 19 30.80 -26.43 -38.60
CA GLN A 19 31.67 -27.34 -37.83
C GLN A 19 33.02 -27.45 -38.54
N SER A 20 34.10 -27.05 -37.89
CA SER A 20 35.45 -26.97 -38.47
C SER A 20 36.54 -27.33 -37.47
N VAL A 21 37.62 -27.97 -37.95
CA VAL A 21 38.87 -28.24 -37.21
C VAL A 21 40.06 -27.39 -37.72
N GLY A 22 39.80 -26.42 -38.61
CA GLY A 22 40.82 -25.53 -39.17
C GLY A 22 41.27 -24.42 -38.20
N ALA A 23 42.44 -23.83 -38.45
CA ALA A 23 43.08 -22.86 -37.55
C ALA A 23 42.27 -21.56 -37.32
N GLY A 24 41.38 -21.18 -38.25
CA GLY A 24 40.46 -20.05 -38.15
C GLY A 24 39.06 -20.39 -38.70
N SER A 25 38.00 -19.88 -38.05
CA SER A 25 36.60 -20.14 -38.46
C SER A 25 35.70 -18.93 -38.14
N GLN A 26 34.87 -18.50 -39.10
CA GLN A 26 33.99 -17.33 -38.97
C GLN A 26 32.58 -17.61 -39.52
N GLY A 27 31.52 -17.43 -38.70
CA GLY A 27 30.13 -17.76 -39.04
C GLY A 27 29.10 -17.36 -37.97
N ALA A 28 27.80 -17.60 -38.21
CA ALA A 28 26.72 -17.20 -37.30
C ALA A 28 26.69 -18.04 -36.01
N ALA A 29 26.79 -19.36 -36.12
CA ALA A 29 27.08 -20.28 -35.02
C ALA A 29 28.32 -21.12 -35.38
N VAL A 30 29.32 -21.14 -34.49
CA VAL A 30 30.60 -21.81 -34.74
C VAL A 30 30.94 -22.78 -33.61
N GLN A 31 31.12 -24.05 -33.98
CA GLN A 31 31.69 -25.09 -33.11
C GLN A 31 33.03 -25.53 -33.70
N SER A 32 34.14 -25.15 -33.04
CA SER A 32 35.49 -25.38 -33.57
C SER A 32 36.53 -25.57 -32.46
N ALA A 33 37.55 -26.39 -32.75
CA ALA A 33 38.75 -26.57 -31.91
C ALA A 33 39.93 -25.67 -32.33
N GLY A 34 39.73 -24.78 -33.31
CA GLY A 34 40.74 -23.84 -33.81
C GLY A 34 41.11 -22.75 -32.80
N ASN A 35 42.26 -22.09 -32.98
CA ASN A 35 42.81 -21.15 -32.00
C ASN A 35 42.25 -19.73 -32.07
N ALA A 36 41.64 -19.32 -33.20
CA ALA A 36 41.05 -18.00 -33.41
C ALA A 36 39.65 -18.10 -34.04
N ILE A 37 38.60 -17.74 -33.30
CA ILE A 37 37.20 -17.94 -33.72
C ILE A 37 36.36 -16.68 -33.49
N GLN A 38 35.54 -16.32 -34.49
CA GLN A 38 34.62 -15.19 -34.41
C GLN A 38 33.21 -15.60 -34.88
N GLY A 39 32.18 -15.37 -34.05
CA GLY A 39 30.79 -15.69 -34.40
C GLY A 39 29.77 -15.14 -33.40
N ALA A 40 28.48 -15.14 -33.74
CA ALA A 40 27.44 -14.60 -32.84
C ALA A 40 27.21 -15.51 -31.62
N ALA A 41 27.21 -16.82 -31.82
CA ALA A 41 27.24 -17.84 -30.77
C ALA A 41 28.45 -18.78 -30.98
N VAL A 42 29.35 -18.87 -29.99
CA VAL A 42 30.59 -19.65 -30.11
C VAL A 42 30.73 -20.66 -28.97
N GLN A 43 30.94 -21.93 -29.34
CA GLN A 43 31.36 -22.99 -28.40
C GLN A 43 32.71 -23.54 -28.85
N SER A 44 33.76 -23.31 -28.06
CA SER A 44 35.13 -23.67 -28.48
C SER A 44 36.10 -23.92 -27.33
N ALA A 45 37.14 -24.73 -27.59
CA ALA A 45 38.33 -24.88 -26.74
C ALA A 45 39.54 -24.02 -27.21
N GLY A 46 39.35 -23.15 -28.21
CA GLY A 46 40.38 -22.27 -28.77
C GLY A 46 40.84 -21.17 -27.81
N ASN A 47 42.04 -20.62 -28.04
CA ASN A 47 42.65 -19.69 -27.10
C ASN A 47 42.22 -18.22 -27.23
N ALA A 48 41.73 -17.78 -28.41
CA ALA A 48 41.26 -16.42 -28.67
C ALA A 48 39.87 -16.42 -29.33
N ILE A 49 38.83 -15.98 -28.61
CA ILE A 49 37.43 -16.07 -29.06
C ILE A 49 36.70 -14.74 -28.90
N GLN A 50 35.97 -14.33 -29.94
CA GLN A 50 35.11 -13.14 -29.92
C GLN A 50 33.69 -13.48 -30.39
N GLY A 51 32.67 -13.18 -29.56
CA GLY A 51 31.27 -13.43 -29.93
C GLY A 51 30.25 -12.81 -28.98
N ALA A 52 28.97 -12.77 -29.36
CA ALA A 52 27.93 -12.16 -28.53
C ALA A 52 27.58 -13.05 -27.31
N ALA A 53 27.48 -14.38 -27.53
CA ALA A 53 27.38 -15.39 -26.48
C ALA A 53 28.50 -16.42 -26.64
N VAL A 54 29.36 -16.56 -25.61
CA VAL A 54 30.54 -17.43 -25.67
C VAL A 54 30.57 -18.42 -24.51
N GLN A 55 30.70 -19.72 -24.85
CA GLN A 55 30.99 -20.78 -23.89
C GLN A 55 32.35 -21.41 -24.24
N SER A 56 33.37 -21.21 -23.40
CA SER A 56 34.72 -21.64 -23.75
C SER A 56 35.66 -21.88 -22.57
N ALA A 57 36.63 -22.78 -22.75
CA ALA A 57 37.78 -22.99 -21.87
C ALA A 57 39.06 -22.21 -22.31
N GLY A 58 38.94 -21.34 -23.33
CA GLY A 58 40.04 -20.54 -23.89
C GLY A 58 40.60 -19.47 -22.95
N ASN A 59 41.82 -19.01 -23.20
CA ASN A 59 42.52 -18.11 -22.30
C ASN A 59 42.18 -16.62 -22.47
N ALA A 60 41.75 -16.18 -23.66
CA ALA A 60 41.38 -14.80 -23.97
C ALA A 60 40.01 -14.75 -24.66
N ILE A 61 38.97 -14.26 -23.95
CA ILE A 61 37.58 -14.27 -24.43
C ILE A 61 36.96 -12.89 -24.32
N GLN A 62 36.30 -12.44 -25.38
CA GLN A 62 35.53 -11.20 -25.41
C GLN A 62 34.10 -11.46 -25.91
N GLY A 63 33.09 -11.11 -25.09
CA GLY A 63 31.69 -11.26 -25.48
C GLY A 63 30.68 -10.62 -24.55
N ALA A 64 29.43 -10.43 -24.98
CA ALA A 64 28.42 -9.74 -24.17
C ALA A 64 27.97 -10.62 -22.98
N ALA A 65 27.75 -11.92 -23.22
CA ALA A 65 27.52 -12.93 -22.19
C ALA A 65 28.56 -14.04 -22.31
N VAL A 66 29.35 -14.25 -21.26
CA VAL A 66 30.47 -15.21 -21.27
C VAL A 66 30.39 -16.18 -20.09
N GLN A 67 30.43 -17.48 -20.40
CA GLN A 67 30.62 -18.54 -19.42
C GLN A 67 31.95 -19.26 -19.71
N SER A 68 32.93 -19.14 -18.80
CA SER A 68 34.28 -19.62 -19.09
C SER A 68 35.13 -19.96 -17.88
N THR A 69 36.05 -20.92 -18.04
CA THR A 69 37.14 -21.21 -17.09
C THR A 69 38.48 -20.56 -17.49
N GLY A 70 38.46 -19.63 -18.46
CA GLY A 70 39.62 -18.94 -18.99
C GLY A 70 40.23 -17.91 -18.04
N ASN A 71 41.47 -17.49 -18.31
CA ASN A 71 42.22 -16.64 -17.40
C ASN A 71 42.00 -15.12 -17.58
N ALA A 72 41.65 -14.67 -18.79
CA ALA A 72 41.39 -13.25 -19.10
C ALA A 72 40.08 -13.10 -19.90
N ILE A 73 39.05 -12.55 -19.25
CA ILE A 73 37.69 -12.43 -19.81
C ILE A 73 37.20 -10.98 -19.71
N GLN A 74 36.57 -10.50 -20.79
CA GLN A 74 35.90 -9.20 -20.84
C GLN A 74 34.49 -9.34 -21.41
N GLY A 75 33.48 -8.91 -20.65
CA GLY A 75 32.07 -8.96 -21.05
C GLY A 75 31.18 -7.98 -20.29
N ALA A 76 29.87 -8.07 -20.48
CA ALA A 76 28.85 -7.28 -19.76
C ALA A 76 28.09 -8.11 -18.70
N ALA A 77 28.14 -9.43 -18.82
CA ALA A 77 27.76 -10.39 -17.79
C ALA A 77 28.67 -11.63 -17.88
N VAL A 78 29.52 -11.82 -16.86
CA VAL A 78 30.51 -12.90 -16.83
C VAL A 78 30.28 -13.84 -15.64
N GLN A 79 30.19 -15.15 -15.94
CA GLN A 79 30.26 -16.22 -14.94
C GLN A 79 31.53 -17.05 -15.17
N SER A 80 32.45 -17.04 -14.20
CA SER A 80 33.76 -17.64 -14.39
C SER A 80 34.42 -18.11 -13.10
N THR A 81 35.48 -18.91 -13.24
CA THR A 81 36.44 -19.32 -12.19
C THR A 81 37.84 -18.76 -12.44
N GLY A 82 37.98 -17.86 -13.41
CA GLY A 82 39.25 -17.30 -13.89
C GLY A 82 39.90 -16.29 -12.94
N ASN A 83 41.19 -16.03 -13.20
CA ASN A 83 42.05 -15.26 -12.29
C ASN A 83 42.02 -13.74 -12.49
N ALA A 84 41.59 -13.23 -13.66
CA ALA A 84 41.50 -11.80 -13.93
C ALA A 84 40.26 -11.46 -14.79
N ILE A 85 39.27 -10.79 -14.18
CA ILE A 85 37.99 -10.41 -14.82
C ILE A 85 37.78 -8.90 -14.68
N ARG A 86 37.25 -8.26 -15.73
CA ARG A 86 36.75 -6.88 -15.71
C ARG A 86 35.35 -6.83 -16.33
N ASP A 87 34.36 -6.39 -15.56
CA ASP A 87 32.96 -6.24 -15.97
C ASP A 87 32.28 -5.10 -15.15
N ALA A 88 30.96 -4.91 -15.31
CA ALA A 88 30.03 -4.13 -14.50
C ALA A 88 29.20 -4.98 -13.51
N ALA A 89 29.13 -6.30 -13.73
CA ALA A 89 28.55 -7.27 -12.79
C ALA A 89 29.26 -8.64 -12.89
N VAL A 90 29.96 -9.04 -11.82
CA VAL A 90 30.73 -10.31 -11.78
C VAL A 90 30.21 -11.28 -10.70
N GLN A 91 30.04 -12.55 -11.08
CA GLN A 91 29.96 -13.70 -10.16
C GLN A 91 31.18 -14.61 -10.36
N ASN A 92 32.10 -14.64 -9.40
CA ASN A 92 33.36 -15.38 -9.50
C ASN A 92 33.82 -15.98 -8.15
N THR A 93 34.59 -17.06 -8.21
CA THR A 93 35.28 -17.71 -7.08
C THR A 93 36.81 -17.60 -7.14
N GLY A 94 37.36 -16.88 -8.12
CA GLY A 94 38.78 -16.66 -8.35
C GLY A 94 39.42 -15.54 -7.49
N ASN A 95 40.73 -15.36 -7.67
CA ASN A 95 41.59 -14.68 -6.68
C ASN A 95 41.68 -13.14 -6.78
N ALA A 96 41.33 -12.51 -7.91
CA ALA A 96 41.42 -11.05 -8.07
C ALA A 96 40.30 -10.50 -8.99
N ILE A 97 39.54 -9.52 -8.51
CA ILE A 97 38.38 -8.91 -9.21
C ILE A 97 38.42 -7.38 -9.07
N TRP A 98 38.13 -6.65 -10.15
CA TRP A 98 37.94 -5.19 -10.15
C TRP A 98 36.62 -4.82 -10.83
N ASP A 99 35.65 -4.31 -10.08
CA ASP A 99 34.31 -3.88 -10.56
C ASP A 99 33.65 -2.93 -9.54
N ALA A 100 32.53 -2.30 -9.92
CA ALA A 100 31.63 -1.48 -9.12
C ALA A 100 30.56 -2.30 -8.34
N ALA A 101 30.35 -3.57 -8.69
CA ALA A 101 29.51 -4.51 -7.93
C ALA A 101 30.04 -5.95 -8.05
N VAL A 102 30.54 -6.52 -6.95
CA VAL A 102 31.15 -7.87 -6.91
C VAL A 102 30.46 -8.79 -5.90
N GLN A 103 30.13 -10.01 -6.32
CA GLN A 103 29.83 -11.13 -5.41
C GLN A 103 30.92 -12.20 -5.54
N SER A 104 31.77 -12.35 -4.51
CA SER A 104 32.94 -13.23 -4.54
C SER A 104 33.26 -13.88 -3.19
N ALA A 105 33.84 -15.07 -3.25
CA ALA A 105 34.39 -15.81 -2.11
C ALA A 105 35.94 -15.75 -2.02
N GLY A 106 36.58 -14.90 -2.84
CA GLY A 106 38.04 -14.79 -2.94
C GLY A 106 38.70 -13.94 -1.85
N ASN A 107 40.03 -14.02 -1.77
CA ASN A 107 40.81 -13.55 -0.61
C ASN A 107 41.25 -12.08 -0.68
N ALA A 108 41.05 -11.39 -1.80
CA ALA A 108 41.46 -9.99 -1.99
C ALA A 108 40.40 -9.21 -2.79
N ILE A 109 39.57 -8.43 -2.09
CA ILE A 109 38.52 -7.56 -2.66
C ILE A 109 38.77 -6.12 -2.19
N GLN A 110 38.73 -5.15 -3.10
CA GLN A 110 38.70 -3.70 -2.80
C GLN A 110 37.57 -3.04 -3.59
N ASP A 111 36.51 -2.58 -2.91
CA ASP A 111 35.38 -1.84 -3.53
C ASP A 111 34.55 -1.03 -2.50
N ALA A 112 33.66 -0.15 -2.97
CA ALA A 112 32.83 0.78 -2.21
C ALA A 112 31.64 0.14 -1.46
N ALA A 113 31.23 -1.08 -1.82
CA ALA A 113 30.20 -1.84 -1.10
C ALA A 113 30.57 -3.33 -1.06
N VAL A 114 31.19 -3.79 0.04
CA VAL A 114 31.62 -5.19 0.20
C VAL A 114 30.73 -5.91 1.22
N GLN A 115 30.11 -7.02 0.80
CA GLN A 115 29.59 -8.06 1.70
C GLN A 115 30.66 -9.13 1.90
N VAL A 116 31.27 -9.19 3.09
CA VAL A 116 32.26 -10.22 3.46
C VAL A 116 31.59 -11.26 4.35
N THR A 117 31.51 -12.52 3.89
CA THR A 117 31.20 -13.66 4.76
C THR A 117 32.49 -14.29 5.24
N GLY A 118 33.06 -13.76 6.34
CA GLY A 118 34.22 -14.39 6.98
C GLY A 118 35.00 -13.50 7.94
N ALA A 119 34.50 -13.34 9.17
CA ALA A 119 35.28 -13.27 10.42
C ALA A 119 34.29 -13.06 11.58
N GLU A 120 34.26 -14.01 12.52
CA GLU A 120 33.45 -13.92 13.73
C GLU A 120 33.92 -12.74 14.59
N VAL A 121 33.01 -11.79 14.82
CA VAL A 121 33.09 -10.88 15.97
C VAL A 121 32.16 -11.46 17.02
N GLN A 122 32.74 -11.93 18.13
CA GLN A 122 32.01 -12.38 19.31
C GLN A 122 31.29 -11.19 19.94
N ASP A 123 30.01 -11.06 19.64
CA ASP A 123 29.05 -10.34 20.46
C ASP A 123 27.94 -11.32 20.82
N ALA A 124 27.46 -11.27 22.06
CA ALA A 124 26.65 -12.29 22.71
C ALA A 124 25.65 -12.96 21.74
N GLN A 125 25.92 -14.21 21.36
CA GLN A 125 25.02 -15.01 20.53
C GLN A 125 23.70 -15.16 21.29
N THR A 126 22.70 -14.36 20.95
CA THR A 126 21.31 -14.74 21.17
C THR A 126 21.13 -16.05 20.41
N ALA A 127 21.08 -17.18 21.12
CA ALA A 127 20.81 -18.47 20.52
C ALA A 127 19.39 -18.44 19.95
N ILE A 128 19.26 -18.18 18.64
CA ILE A 128 17.98 -18.18 17.97
C ILE A 128 17.71 -19.60 17.49
N ASN A 129 16.65 -20.23 18.01
CA ASN A 129 16.26 -21.58 17.63
C ASN A 129 16.16 -21.73 16.10
N GLY A 130 16.79 -22.78 15.56
CA GLY A 130 16.73 -23.10 14.14
C GLY A 130 15.30 -23.43 13.70
N ILE A 131 14.86 -22.87 12.56
CA ILE A 131 13.60 -23.28 11.93
C ILE A 131 13.90 -24.53 11.10
N ARG A 132 13.21 -25.63 11.38
CA ARG A 132 13.02 -26.73 10.42
C ARG A 132 11.74 -26.45 9.64
N ALA A 133 11.84 -26.34 8.33
CA ALA A 133 10.69 -26.33 7.43
C ALA A 133 10.89 -27.44 6.40
N ASP A 134 9.82 -28.15 6.06
CA ASP A 134 9.84 -29.23 5.07
C ASP A 134 9.78 -28.70 3.62
N ILE A 135 10.41 -27.55 3.37
CA ILE A 135 10.45 -26.88 2.06
C ILE A 135 11.82 -27.14 1.43
N GLU A 136 11.85 -27.85 0.31
CA GLU A 136 13.08 -28.17 -0.42
C GLU A 136 13.82 -26.89 -0.83
N GLY A 137 15.13 -26.84 -0.59
CA GLY A 137 15.97 -25.68 -0.92
C GLY A 137 15.83 -24.48 0.02
N ILE A 138 15.02 -24.58 1.09
CA ILE A 138 14.90 -23.49 2.05
C ILE A 138 16.23 -23.28 2.78
N ILE A 139 16.72 -22.04 2.76
CA ILE A 139 17.78 -21.59 3.66
C ILE A 139 17.05 -20.95 4.85
N PRO A 140 16.99 -21.61 6.03
CA PRO A 140 16.29 -21.07 7.18
C PRO A 140 17.05 -19.85 7.71
N ARG A 141 16.67 -18.69 7.17
CA ARG A 141 17.05 -17.31 7.55
C ARG A 141 18.40 -16.84 7.01
N ASN A 142 18.36 -15.64 6.42
CA ASN A 142 19.53 -14.78 6.26
C ASN A 142 19.60 -13.82 7.45
N ILE A 143 20.78 -13.62 8.03
CA ILE A 143 21.00 -12.64 9.10
C ILE A 143 21.68 -11.42 8.48
N LEU A 144 21.00 -10.28 8.51
CA LEU A 144 21.60 -8.99 8.18
C LEU A 144 21.91 -8.25 9.47
N LYS A 145 23.20 -8.04 9.77
CA LYS A 145 23.63 -7.20 10.89
C LYS A 145 23.40 -5.74 10.52
N VAL A 146 22.73 -4.98 11.40
CA VAL A 146 22.52 -3.53 11.26
C VAL A 146 23.00 -2.82 12.53
N PRO A 147 23.40 -1.53 12.44
CA PRO A 147 23.70 -0.74 13.63
C PRO A 147 22.52 -0.70 14.60
N ALA A 148 22.80 -0.63 15.92
CA ALA A 148 21.76 -0.67 16.96
C ALA A 148 20.66 0.39 16.76
N HIS A 149 21.02 1.62 16.36
CA HIS A 149 20.05 2.68 16.11
C HIS A 149 19.08 2.37 14.95
N ILE A 150 19.56 1.66 13.91
CA ILE A 150 18.71 1.18 12.81
C ILE A 150 17.77 0.10 13.33
N GLY A 151 18.27 -0.85 14.14
CA GLY A 151 17.45 -1.87 14.78
C GLY A 151 16.33 -1.29 15.65
N THR A 152 16.65 -0.30 16.51
CA THR A 152 15.67 0.41 17.34
C THR A 152 14.62 1.11 16.47
N ARG A 153 15.05 1.84 15.43
CA ARG A 153 14.13 2.51 14.51
C ARG A 153 13.22 1.53 13.79
N LEU A 154 13.75 0.42 13.26
CA LEU A 154 12.96 -0.61 12.59
C LEU A 154 11.92 -1.21 13.53
N LYS A 155 12.28 -1.48 14.79
CA LYS A 155 11.33 -1.93 15.81
C LYS A 155 10.21 -0.90 15.98
N HIS A 156 10.55 0.36 16.23
CA HIS A 156 9.55 1.42 16.43
C HIS A 156 8.67 1.65 15.19
N LYS A 157 9.23 1.48 13.99
CA LYS A 157 8.53 1.71 12.72
C LYS A 157 7.62 0.55 12.31
N LEU A 158 8.04 -0.69 12.55
CA LEU A 158 7.40 -1.88 11.97
C LEU A 158 6.63 -2.72 12.99
N THR A 159 6.57 -2.31 14.26
CA THR A 159 5.73 -2.96 15.26
C THR A 159 4.61 -2.03 15.70
N THR A 160 3.40 -2.54 15.86
CA THR A 160 2.29 -1.78 16.42
C THR A 160 2.68 -1.20 17.79
N PRO A 161 2.59 0.11 18.01
CA PRO A 161 2.85 0.71 19.30
C PRO A 161 1.84 0.21 20.35
N VAL A 162 2.26 0.19 21.61
CA VAL A 162 1.37 -0.12 22.74
C VAL A 162 1.43 1.00 23.77
N ASN A 163 0.28 1.34 24.36
CA ASN A 163 0.20 2.33 25.42
C ASN A 163 0.94 1.84 26.67
N ILE A 164 1.93 2.60 27.11
CA ILE A 164 2.77 2.25 28.27
C ILE A 164 2.58 3.19 29.46
N ARG A 165 1.93 4.33 29.25
CA ARG A 165 1.69 5.34 30.28
C ARG A 165 0.62 6.34 29.83
N VAL A 166 -0.10 6.91 30.78
CA VAL A 166 -0.93 8.11 30.58
C VAL A 166 -0.49 9.17 31.59
N GLU A 167 -0.33 10.41 31.12
CA GLU A 167 0.02 11.57 31.93
C GLU A 167 -1.09 12.64 31.86
N VAL A 168 -1.35 13.31 32.97
CA VAL A 168 -2.14 14.54 33.06
C VAL A 168 -1.31 15.59 33.79
N PRO A 169 -1.58 16.90 33.64
CA PRO A 169 -0.90 17.93 34.43
C PRO A 169 -1.03 17.64 35.93
N ASP A 170 0.03 17.90 36.72
CA ASP A 170 -0.01 17.73 38.19
C ASP A 170 -0.98 18.71 38.86
N GLU A 171 -1.18 19.87 38.23
CA GLU A 171 -2.15 20.89 38.62
C GLU A 171 -2.89 21.41 37.37
N ILE A 172 -4.21 21.50 37.46
CA ILE A 172 -5.08 22.14 36.46
C ILE A 172 -5.67 23.40 37.09
N VAL A 173 -5.62 24.51 36.38
CA VAL A 173 -6.30 25.75 36.77
C VAL A 173 -7.48 25.95 35.83
N ALA A 174 -8.69 25.98 36.36
CA ALA A 174 -9.90 26.20 35.57
C ALA A 174 -10.95 26.97 36.37
N SER A 175 -11.63 27.91 35.74
CA SER A 175 -12.73 28.71 36.32
C SER A 175 -14.10 28.06 36.08
N SER A 176 -14.19 27.09 35.17
CA SER A 176 -15.43 26.40 34.81
C SER A 176 -15.20 24.94 34.41
N ARG A 177 -16.29 24.18 34.36
CA ARG A 177 -16.30 22.81 33.84
C ARG A 177 -15.79 22.75 32.39
N ASP A 178 -16.22 23.68 31.54
CA ASP A 178 -15.82 23.73 30.13
C ASP A 178 -14.31 23.96 29.97
N GLU A 179 -13.67 24.75 30.84
CA GLU A 179 -12.22 24.93 30.83
C GLU A 179 -11.49 23.64 31.24
N LEU A 180 -12.02 22.92 32.22
CA LEU A 180 -11.46 21.64 32.66
C LEU A 180 -11.60 20.54 31.59
N ASP A 181 -12.74 20.45 30.92
CA ASP A 181 -13.01 19.44 29.88
C ASP A 181 -12.13 19.62 28.61
N ARG A 182 -11.52 20.80 28.45
CA ARG A 182 -10.48 21.04 27.43
C ARG A 182 -9.13 20.42 27.79
N VAL A 183 -8.88 20.08 29.06
CA VAL A 183 -7.62 19.45 29.47
C VAL A 183 -7.62 17.98 29.08
N LYS A 184 -6.73 17.62 28.16
CA LYS A 184 -6.54 16.25 27.66
C LYS A 184 -5.43 15.53 28.44
N ALA A 185 -5.52 14.21 28.47
CA ALA A 185 -4.44 13.34 28.92
C ALA A 185 -3.49 13.03 27.76
N ARG A 186 -2.21 12.82 28.07
CA ARG A 186 -1.17 12.40 27.12
C ARG A 186 -0.94 10.89 27.27
N ALA A 187 -1.47 10.10 26.34
CA ALA A 187 -1.15 8.68 26.21
C ALA A 187 0.21 8.52 25.51
N ILE A 188 1.14 7.81 26.13
CA ILE A 188 2.52 7.62 25.65
C ILE A 188 2.68 6.16 25.24
N TYR A 189 3.30 5.93 24.10
CA TYR A 189 3.42 4.62 23.49
C TYR A 189 4.85 4.09 23.50
N SER A 190 4.99 2.77 23.30
CA SER A 190 6.26 2.03 23.37
C SER A 190 7.34 2.48 22.37
N ASP A 191 6.96 3.19 21.32
CA ASP A 191 7.84 3.76 20.30
C ASP A 191 8.23 5.22 20.58
N GLY A 192 7.68 5.81 21.66
CA GLY A 192 7.88 7.19 22.08
C GLY A 192 6.86 8.17 21.50
N THR A 193 5.93 7.72 20.65
CA THR A 193 4.83 8.57 20.16
C THR A 193 3.85 8.91 21.28
N VAL A 194 3.07 9.97 21.07
CA VAL A 194 2.10 10.49 22.04
C VAL A 194 0.79 10.80 21.35
N SER A 195 -0.32 10.45 22.00
CA SER A 195 -1.67 10.87 21.61
C SER A 195 -2.32 11.65 22.74
N GLU A 196 -3.02 12.73 22.40
CA GLU A 196 -3.96 13.35 23.33
C GLU A 196 -5.24 12.51 23.41
N LYS A 197 -5.81 12.41 24.63
CA LYS A 197 -7.03 11.66 24.91
C LYS A 197 -7.96 12.51 25.77
N VAL A 198 -9.25 12.47 25.47
CA VAL A 198 -10.27 13.13 26.31
C VAL A 198 -10.32 12.46 27.67
N VAL A 199 -10.56 13.26 28.70
CA VAL A 199 -10.75 12.78 30.07
C VAL A 199 -12.12 13.21 30.53
N ASP A 200 -12.94 12.25 30.95
CA ASP A 200 -14.14 12.55 31.73
C ASP A 200 -13.73 12.81 33.19
N TRP A 201 -13.70 14.08 33.56
CA TRP A 201 -13.34 14.52 34.91
C TRP A 201 -14.50 14.37 35.88
N HIS A 202 -14.28 13.68 36.99
CA HIS A 202 -15.29 13.50 38.04
C HIS A 202 -15.28 14.71 38.99
N THR A 203 -16.20 15.65 38.79
CA THR A 203 -16.23 16.95 39.50
C THR A 203 -17.31 17.07 40.58
N GLY A 204 -17.93 15.96 41.01
CA GLY A 204 -19.06 15.98 41.96
C GLY A 204 -18.79 16.67 43.31
N GLY A 205 -17.51 16.81 43.70
CA GLY A 205 -17.08 17.52 44.91
C GLY A 205 -16.54 18.94 44.69
N VAL A 206 -16.54 19.45 43.46
CA VAL A 206 -15.97 20.76 43.11
C VAL A 206 -17.05 21.84 43.24
N ASN A 207 -16.74 22.93 43.97
CA ASN A 207 -17.59 24.12 44.00
C ASN A 207 -16.98 25.19 43.09
N TRP A 208 -17.54 25.35 41.89
CA TRP A 208 -17.07 26.30 40.88
C TRP A 208 -17.24 27.77 41.25
N ASN A 209 -18.07 28.08 42.25
CA ASN A 209 -18.30 29.46 42.71
C ASN A 209 -17.38 29.87 43.86
N ARG A 210 -16.44 29.01 44.27
CA ARG A 210 -15.53 29.28 45.38
C ARG A 210 -14.09 28.98 44.98
N PRO A 211 -13.18 29.97 45.05
CA PRO A 211 -11.77 29.70 44.89
C PRO A 211 -11.28 28.63 45.87
N GLY A 212 -10.52 27.66 45.37
CA GLY A 212 -10.06 26.54 46.18
C GLY A 212 -9.26 25.52 45.40
N SER A 213 -8.61 24.61 46.14
CA SER A 213 -7.87 23.47 45.59
C SER A 213 -8.64 22.18 45.88
N TYR A 214 -8.85 21.37 44.85
CA TYR A 214 -9.61 20.13 44.88
C TYR A 214 -8.75 18.99 44.34
N GLN A 215 -8.82 17.81 44.95
CA GLN A 215 -8.29 16.60 44.34
C GLN A 215 -9.38 15.98 43.48
N ILE A 216 -9.15 15.89 42.17
CA ILE A 216 -10.11 15.33 41.23
C ILE A 216 -9.54 14.06 40.59
N ARG A 217 -10.46 13.19 40.17
CA ARG A 217 -10.15 11.99 39.39
C ARG A 217 -10.77 12.14 38.02
N GLY A 218 -10.24 11.41 37.05
CA GLY A 218 -10.82 11.33 35.71
C GLY A 218 -10.68 9.94 35.13
N THR A 219 -11.51 9.68 34.12
CA THR A 219 -11.45 8.47 33.32
C THR A 219 -11.08 8.88 31.90
N VAL A 220 -9.99 8.34 31.37
CA VAL A 220 -9.62 8.56 29.96
C VAL A 220 -10.67 7.89 29.08
N CYS A 221 -11.21 8.67 28.15
CA CYS A 221 -12.24 8.22 27.22
C CYS A 221 -11.61 7.39 26.10
N GLN A 222 -12.31 6.31 25.74
CA GLN A 222 -12.02 5.45 24.60
C GLN A 222 -13.35 4.84 24.20
N ASP A 223 -13.75 5.07 22.95
CA ASP A 223 -14.91 4.41 22.36
C ASP A 223 -14.59 2.94 22.09
N HIS A 224 -15.62 2.11 22.16
CA HIS A 224 -15.51 0.67 21.94
C HIS A 224 -16.32 0.28 20.70
N PHE A 225 -15.67 -0.39 19.75
CA PHE A 225 -16.27 -0.89 18.53
C PHE A 225 -15.98 -2.38 18.38
N GLU A 226 -16.94 -3.21 18.73
CA GLU A 226 -16.86 -4.65 18.50
C GLU A 226 -16.90 -4.92 16.99
N PHE A 227 -15.92 -5.67 16.48
CA PHE A 227 -15.92 -6.10 15.09
C PHE A 227 -16.80 -7.35 14.91
N PRO A 228 -17.70 -7.38 13.91
CA PRO A 228 -18.03 -6.29 12.98
C PRO A 228 -19.09 -5.32 13.55
N ILE A 229 -18.96 -4.04 13.19
CA ILE A 229 -19.97 -3.01 13.52
C ILE A 229 -21.20 -3.08 12.59
N ALA A 230 -21.04 -3.66 11.40
CA ALA A 230 -22.15 -3.93 10.48
C ALA A 230 -21.84 -5.14 9.59
N VAL A 231 -22.64 -6.20 9.74
CA VAL A 231 -22.50 -7.46 8.98
C VAL A 231 -23.03 -7.28 7.55
N ASN A 232 -22.37 -7.88 6.54
CA ASN A 232 -22.71 -7.74 5.12
C ASN A 232 -22.68 -6.30 4.60
N ARG A 233 -21.88 -5.44 5.23
CA ARG A 233 -21.60 -4.08 4.78
C ARG A 233 -20.13 -4.02 4.41
N ALA A 234 -19.85 -4.00 3.11
CA ALA A 234 -18.51 -3.83 2.57
C ALA A 234 -18.26 -2.37 2.21
N ASP A 235 -17.00 -2.00 1.99
CA ASP A 235 -16.58 -0.69 1.50
C ASP A 235 -17.19 0.49 2.28
N PRO A 236 -17.03 0.53 3.63
CA PRO A 236 -17.74 1.50 4.45
C PRO A 236 -17.17 2.90 4.31
N CYS A 237 -18.04 3.88 4.16
CA CYS A 237 -17.72 5.30 4.23
C CYS A 237 -18.53 5.99 5.33
N ILE A 238 -17.83 6.75 6.17
CA ILE A 238 -18.45 7.63 7.18
C ILE A 238 -18.10 9.07 6.88
N THR A 239 -19.08 9.97 6.94
CA THR A 239 -18.85 11.41 6.85
C THR A 239 -19.58 12.17 7.96
N LYS A 240 -19.14 13.39 8.22
CA LYS A 240 -19.88 14.36 9.03
C LYS A 240 -20.44 15.46 8.12
N TRP A 241 -21.75 15.66 8.17
CA TRP A 241 -22.44 16.69 7.39
C TRP A 241 -23.45 17.43 8.26
N ASN A 242 -23.40 18.77 8.26
CA ASN A 242 -24.31 19.64 9.03
C ASN A 242 -24.52 19.23 10.51
N GLY A 243 -23.44 18.77 11.16
CA GLY A 243 -23.45 18.43 12.59
C GLY A 243 -23.80 16.98 12.92
N ARG A 244 -24.16 16.15 11.93
CA ARG A 244 -24.49 14.72 12.12
C ARG A 244 -23.55 13.83 11.33
N TYR A 245 -23.43 12.58 11.76
CA TYR A 245 -22.65 11.54 11.11
C TYR A 245 -23.55 10.69 10.22
N TYR A 246 -22.99 10.25 9.09
CA TYR A 246 -23.66 9.40 8.12
C TYR A 246 -22.76 8.22 7.77
N PHE A 247 -23.31 7.01 7.75
CA PHE A 247 -22.64 5.78 7.30
C PHE A 247 -23.33 5.25 6.06
N ILE A 248 -22.53 4.86 5.07
CA ILE A 248 -22.97 4.21 3.84
C ILE A 248 -21.96 3.13 3.46
N ALA A 249 -22.42 2.06 2.81
CA ALA A 249 -21.61 0.89 2.49
C ALA A 249 -22.24 0.08 1.36
N THR A 250 -21.45 -0.73 0.69
CA THR A 250 -21.92 -1.79 -0.23
C THR A 250 -22.75 -2.81 0.53
N ASN A 251 -23.97 -3.11 0.06
CA ASN A 251 -24.82 -4.13 0.65
C ASN A 251 -24.52 -5.50 0.03
N ASP A 252 -23.76 -6.35 0.74
CA ASP A 252 -23.48 -7.72 0.28
C ASP A 252 -24.65 -8.68 0.53
N ALA A 253 -25.61 -8.31 1.39
CA ALA A 253 -26.69 -9.20 1.82
C ALA A 253 -27.73 -9.48 0.73
N ASP A 254 -27.84 -8.58 -0.25
CA ASP A 254 -28.83 -8.67 -1.34
C ASP A 254 -28.19 -8.84 -2.72
N GLY A 255 -26.88 -9.11 -2.79
CA GLY A 255 -26.16 -9.18 -4.06
C GLY A 255 -25.86 -7.82 -4.68
N ASN A 256 -25.74 -6.76 -3.86
CA ASN A 256 -25.37 -5.40 -4.26
C ASN A 256 -26.45 -4.70 -5.09
N HIS A 257 -27.71 -4.91 -4.72
CA HIS A 257 -28.87 -4.33 -5.40
C HIS A 257 -29.41 -3.06 -4.73
N THR A 258 -28.97 -2.76 -3.51
CA THR A 258 -29.40 -1.58 -2.75
C THR A 258 -28.24 -0.89 -2.02
N LEU A 259 -28.38 0.42 -1.79
CA LEU A 259 -27.55 1.20 -0.87
C LEU A 259 -28.44 1.76 0.24
N TYR A 260 -27.99 1.59 1.47
CA TYR A 260 -28.63 2.12 2.67
C TYR A 260 -27.73 3.14 3.35
N ILE A 261 -28.33 4.18 3.92
CA ILE A 261 -27.66 5.19 4.74
C ILE A 261 -28.14 5.09 6.19
N ARG A 262 -27.21 5.25 7.14
CA ARG A 262 -27.52 5.44 8.57
C ARG A 262 -27.15 6.84 8.99
N GLU A 263 -27.86 7.41 9.96
CA GLU A 263 -27.55 8.73 10.53
C GLU A 263 -27.55 8.71 12.06
N ALA A 264 -26.63 9.47 12.67
CA ALA A 264 -26.55 9.61 14.12
C ALA A 264 -25.83 10.90 14.53
N ASP A 265 -25.93 11.29 15.80
CA ASP A 265 -25.24 12.47 16.34
C ASP A 265 -23.76 12.18 16.69
N SER A 266 -23.36 10.89 16.69
CA SER A 266 -21.99 10.45 16.97
C SER A 266 -21.66 9.19 16.18
N ILE A 267 -20.37 8.89 16.02
CA ILE A 267 -19.91 7.66 15.35
C ILE A 267 -20.40 6.39 16.07
N PRO A 268 -20.31 6.26 17.42
CA PRO A 268 -20.90 5.10 18.11
C PRO A 268 -22.40 4.94 17.84
N GLY A 269 -23.14 6.03 17.72
CA GLY A 269 -24.57 6.00 17.41
C GLY A 269 -24.90 5.40 16.03
N LEU A 270 -23.95 5.39 15.08
CA LEU A 270 -24.15 4.78 13.75
C LEU A 270 -24.25 3.24 13.79
N VAL A 271 -23.66 2.61 14.81
CA VAL A 271 -23.64 1.15 14.95
C VAL A 271 -25.07 0.60 15.06
N ASP A 272 -25.91 1.28 15.84
CA ASP A 272 -27.29 0.88 16.12
C ASP A 272 -28.35 1.67 15.33
N ALA A 273 -27.92 2.63 14.51
CA ALA A 273 -28.82 3.47 13.72
C ALA A 273 -29.58 2.66 12.65
N GLU A 274 -30.83 3.06 12.41
CA GLU A 274 -31.68 2.45 11.38
C GLU A 274 -31.09 2.66 9.97
N GLU A 275 -31.25 1.65 9.13
CA GLU A 275 -30.87 1.71 7.71
C GLU A 275 -32.01 2.27 6.86
N ILE A 276 -31.74 3.38 6.19
CA ILE A 276 -32.69 4.08 5.34
C ILE A 276 -32.31 3.81 3.88
N LEU A 277 -33.24 3.24 3.10
CA LEU A 277 -32.99 2.93 1.69
C LEU A 277 -32.73 4.22 0.90
N LEU A 278 -31.57 4.30 0.26
CA LEU A 278 -31.13 5.46 -0.50
C LEU A 278 -31.22 5.25 -2.02
N LEU A 279 -30.76 4.09 -2.50
CA LEU A 279 -30.74 3.74 -3.91
C LEU A 279 -31.03 2.24 -4.08
N ASP A 280 -31.76 1.88 -5.14
CA ASP A 280 -32.01 0.51 -5.55
C ASP A 280 -31.80 0.36 -7.07
N SER A 281 -31.62 -0.87 -7.54
CA SER A 281 -31.42 -1.20 -8.95
C SER A 281 -32.70 -1.20 -9.81
N ASP A 282 -33.85 -0.81 -9.25
CA ASP A 282 -35.14 -0.87 -9.92
C ASP A 282 -35.66 0.53 -10.30
N THR A 283 -35.27 1.55 -9.53
CA THR A 283 -35.74 2.94 -9.68
C THR A 283 -35.31 3.56 -11.01
N TYR A 284 -34.06 3.34 -11.43
CA TYR A 284 -33.50 3.96 -12.64
C TYR A 284 -33.19 2.91 -13.71
N PRO A 285 -33.64 3.07 -14.97
CA PRO A 285 -33.44 2.06 -16.01
C PRO A 285 -31.98 1.74 -16.33
N HIS A 286 -31.05 2.69 -16.12
CA HIS A 286 -29.63 2.54 -16.42
C HIS A 286 -28.80 1.99 -15.25
N VAL A 287 -29.41 1.73 -14.10
CA VAL A 287 -28.78 1.20 -12.89
C VAL A 287 -29.37 -0.17 -12.64
N LYS A 288 -28.62 -1.26 -12.87
CA LYS A 288 -29.14 -2.65 -12.85
C LYS A 288 -28.58 -3.53 -11.75
N GLY A 289 -27.69 -3.02 -10.91
CA GLY A 289 -27.09 -3.72 -9.79
C GLY A 289 -25.62 -3.37 -9.65
N LEU A 290 -24.92 -4.15 -8.84
CA LEU A 290 -23.51 -3.92 -8.48
C LEU A 290 -23.32 -2.50 -7.92
N LEU A 291 -24.24 -2.08 -7.05
CA LEU A 291 -24.13 -0.82 -6.35
C LEU A 291 -22.98 -0.92 -5.34
N TRP A 292 -21.82 -0.43 -5.72
CA TRP A 292 -20.56 -0.66 -5.01
C TRP A 292 -19.94 0.63 -4.47
N ALA A 293 -19.25 0.50 -3.35
CA ALA A 293 -18.32 1.48 -2.78
C ALA A 293 -18.83 2.93 -2.77
N PRO A 294 -19.99 3.21 -2.13
CA PRO A 294 -20.47 4.57 -2.00
C PRO A 294 -19.58 5.42 -1.07
N GLU A 295 -19.12 6.57 -1.56
CA GLU A 295 -18.29 7.51 -0.80
C GLU A 295 -18.86 8.92 -0.77
N PHE A 296 -18.85 9.53 0.41
CA PHE A 296 -19.24 10.92 0.58
C PHE A 296 -18.10 11.89 0.28
N HIS A 297 -18.35 12.87 -0.57
CA HIS A 297 -17.39 13.93 -0.89
C HIS A 297 -18.05 15.31 -0.89
N VAL A 298 -17.34 16.31 -0.36
CA VAL A 298 -17.78 17.71 -0.37
C VAL A 298 -17.02 18.47 -1.44
N ILE A 299 -17.74 18.98 -2.45
CA ILE A 299 -17.17 19.74 -3.58
C ILE A 299 -17.92 21.06 -3.68
N GLU A 300 -17.19 22.17 -3.60
CA GLU A 300 -17.75 23.53 -3.62
C GLU A 300 -18.88 23.77 -2.62
N GLY A 301 -18.82 23.09 -1.46
CA GLY A 301 -19.80 23.21 -0.39
C GLY A 301 -21.10 22.43 -0.59
N ASP A 302 -21.19 21.62 -1.65
CA ASP A 302 -22.28 20.66 -1.86
C ASP A 302 -21.79 19.23 -1.52
N LEU A 303 -22.70 18.38 -1.03
CA LEU A 303 -22.43 16.99 -0.71
C LEU A 303 -22.76 16.09 -1.91
N TYR A 304 -21.84 15.17 -2.21
CA TYR A 304 -21.96 14.18 -3.28
C TYR A 304 -21.74 12.78 -2.71
N ILE A 305 -22.33 11.78 -3.37
CA ILE A 305 -21.97 10.37 -3.23
C ILE A 305 -21.36 9.91 -4.55
N PHE A 306 -20.13 9.42 -4.53
CA PHE A 306 -19.53 8.69 -5.64
C PHE A 306 -19.75 7.20 -5.40
N HIS A 307 -20.10 6.43 -6.42
CA HIS A 307 -20.33 4.99 -6.28
C HIS A 307 -20.16 4.27 -7.62
N GLY A 308 -19.96 2.95 -7.56
CA GLY A 308 -20.07 2.06 -8.70
C GLY A 308 -21.52 1.68 -9.00
N ALA A 309 -21.86 1.57 -10.28
CA ALA A 309 -23.08 0.91 -10.73
C ALA A 309 -22.90 0.38 -12.16
N CYS A 310 -23.62 -0.70 -12.48
CA CYS A 310 -23.61 -1.28 -13.83
C CYS A 310 -24.95 -1.16 -14.55
N SER A 311 -24.90 -1.15 -15.89
CA SER A 311 -26.08 -1.28 -16.74
C SER A 311 -26.39 -2.72 -17.16
N ASP A 312 -25.39 -3.62 -17.15
CA ASP A 312 -25.52 -4.99 -17.65
C ASP A 312 -24.48 -5.94 -17.02
N GLY A 313 -24.42 -5.96 -15.68
CA GLY A 313 -23.51 -6.82 -14.92
C GLY A 313 -22.05 -6.36 -14.91
N PHE A 314 -21.17 -7.22 -14.39
CA PHE A 314 -19.81 -6.87 -13.96
C PHE A 314 -18.97 -6.13 -15.01
N TYR A 315 -18.98 -6.56 -16.27
CA TYR A 315 -18.17 -5.93 -17.32
C TYR A 315 -18.66 -4.53 -17.74
N TYR A 316 -19.77 -4.05 -17.17
CA TYR A 316 -20.39 -2.75 -17.42
C TYR A 316 -20.35 -1.85 -16.17
N GLU A 317 -19.52 -2.20 -15.19
CA GLU A 317 -19.33 -1.43 -13.97
C GLU A 317 -18.63 -0.09 -14.28
N GLU A 318 -19.29 1.02 -13.97
CA GLU A 318 -18.79 2.36 -14.21
C GLU A 318 -18.96 3.25 -12.96
N SER A 319 -18.05 4.21 -12.80
CA SER A 319 -18.16 5.20 -11.73
C SER A 319 -19.29 6.18 -12.00
N HIS A 320 -20.10 6.43 -10.99
CA HIS A 320 -21.22 7.35 -10.97
C HIS A 320 -21.11 8.33 -9.81
N LEU A 321 -21.89 9.41 -9.87
CA LEU A 321 -22.15 10.28 -8.73
C LEU A 321 -23.63 10.60 -8.57
N MET A 322 -24.00 10.94 -7.34
CA MET A 322 -25.27 11.54 -6.95
C MET A 322 -24.99 12.84 -6.19
N LYS A 323 -25.81 13.87 -6.41
CA LYS A 323 -25.69 15.17 -5.74
C LYS A 323 -26.85 15.38 -4.77
N LEU A 324 -26.55 15.75 -3.54
CA LEU A 324 -27.57 16.22 -2.60
C LEU A 324 -28.03 17.62 -3.00
N ARG A 325 -29.34 17.84 -3.10
CA ARG A 325 -29.88 19.18 -3.37
C ARG A 325 -29.56 20.13 -2.22
N LYS A 326 -29.44 21.43 -2.52
CA LYS A 326 -29.16 22.46 -1.52
C LYS A 326 -30.20 22.45 -0.39
N GLY A 327 -29.73 22.29 0.86
CA GLY A 327 -30.58 22.20 2.04
C GLY A 327 -31.33 20.87 2.20
N GLY A 328 -31.00 19.85 1.40
CA GLY A 328 -31.54 18.50 1.51
C GLY A 328 -31.02 17.75 2.73
N ASN A 329 -31.71 16.67 3.08
CA ASN A 329 -31.32 15.72 4.12
C ASN A 329 -30.62 14.51 3.46
N PRO A 330 -29.36 14.19 3.82
CA PRO A 330 -28.68 12.99 3.29
C PRO A 330 -29.47 11.69 3.51
N ALA A 331 -30.25 11.60 4.60
CA ALA A 331 -31.09 10.44 4.92
C ALA A 331 -32.45 10.43 4.20
N ASN A 332 -32.64 11.25 3.16
CA ASN A 332 -33.85 11.28 2.34
C ASN A 332 -33.50 11.06 0.87
N ARG A 333 -33.88 9.90 0.32
CA ARG A 333 -33.57 9.53 -1.08
C ARG A 333 -34.07 10.55 -2.11
N GLU A 334 -35.20 11.20 -1.86
CA GLU A 334 -35.78 12.19 -2.80
C GLU A 334 -34.99 13.51 -2.85
N ASP A 335 -34.06 13.72 -1.92
CA ASP A 335 -33.18 14.89 -1.90
C ASP A 335 -31.93 14.69 -2.76
N TRP A 336 -31.68 13.47 -3.25
CA TRP A 336 -30.54 13.15 -4.11
C TRP A 336 -30.92 13.14 -5.58
N SER A 337 -30.00 13.57 -6.44
CA SER A 337 -30.14 13.42 -7.88
C SER A 337 -30.05 11.94 -8.30
N ALA A 338 -30.56 11.63 -9.49
CA ALA A 338 -30.30 10.34 -10.12
C ALA A 338 -28.78 10.10 -10.31
N PRO A 339 -28.32 8.84 -10.27
CA PRO A 339 -26.92 8.49 -10.57
C PRO A 339 -26.52 8.96 -11.96
N GLN A 340 -25.41 9.70 -12.03
CA GLN A 340 -24.83 10.25 -13.24
C GLN A 340 -23.41 9.68 -13.44
N ARG A 341 -23.13 9.12 -14.61
CA ARG A 341 -21.81 8.58 -14.95
C ARG A 341 -20.74 9.67 -14.94
N ILE A 342 -19.54 9.29 -14.52
CA ILE A 342 -18.35 10.13 -14.66
C ILE A 342 -17.86 10.11 -16.11
N LEU A 343 -17.53 11.29 -16.63
CA LEU A 343 -17.12 11.51 -18.01
C LEU A 343 -15.70 12.05 -18.08
N ARG A 344 -15.05 11.83 -19.22
CA ARG A 344 -13.80 12.51 -19.59
C ARG A 344 -14.07 14.00 -19.85
N LYS A 345 -12.98 14.77 -19.92
CA LYS A 345 -13.03 16.22 -20.16
C LYS A 345 -13.71 16.63 -21.46
N ASP A 346 -13.71 15.76 -22.48
CA ASP A 346 -14.37 15.97 -23.77
C ASP A 346 -15.85 15.51 -23.78
N GLY A 347 -16.35 14.99 -22.66
CA GLY A 347 -17.71 14.49 -22.52
C GLY A 347 -17.91 13.03 -22.92
N SER A 348 -16.86 12.32 -23.35
CA SER A 348 -16.92 10.88 -23.60
C SER A 348 -16.91 10.06 -22.31
N TYR A 349 -17.30 8.78 -22.37
CA TYR A 349 -17.29 7.89 -21.20
C TYR A 349 -15.88 7.61 -20.70
N LEU A 350 -15.74 7.38 -19.39
CA LEU A 350 -14.45 7.16 -18.75
C LEU A 350 -13.75 5.89 -19.26
N CYS A 351 -14.52 4.82 -19.48
CA CYS A 351 -14.03 3.54 -19.99
C CYS A 351 -15.00 2.96 -21.04
N GLU A 352 -14.54 1.98 -21.84
CA GLU A 352 -15.39 1.30 -22.82
C GLU A 352 -16.16 0.14 -22.17
N ALA A 353 -17.47 0.36 -21.93
CA ALA A 353 -18.34 -0.64 -21.32
C ALA A 353 -18.30 -1.99 -22.06
N GLY A 354 -18.22 -3.08 -21.29
CA GLY A 354 -18.05 -4.45 -21.79
C GLY A 354 -16.59 -4.85 -22.06
N LYS A 355 -15.64 -3.91 -22.04
CA LYS A 355 -14.20 -4.17 -22.20
C LYS A 355 -13.36 -3.70 -21.03
N GLU A 356 -13.82 -2.65 -20.35
CA GLU A 356 -13.16 -2.01 -19.23
C GLU A 356 -14.20 -1.67 -18.15
N ILE A 357 -13.75 -1.57 -16.91
CA ILE A 357 -14.56 -1.12 -15.77
C ILE A 357 -13.86 0.02 -15.02
N SER A 358 -14.64 0.88 -14.38
CA SER A 358 -14.16 1.93 -13.48
C SER A 358 -14.98 1.94 -12.19
N LEU A 359 -14.32 1.88 -11.04
CA LEU A 359 -14.96 1.79 -9.72
C LEU A 359 -14.12 2.50 -8.65
N ASP A 360 -14.68 2.57 -7.45
CA ASP A 360 -14.01 3.04 -6.23
C ASP A 360 -13.43 4.46 -6.37
N MET A 361 -14.26 5.39 -6.87
CA MET A 361 -13.82 6.75 -7.11
C MET A 361 -13.87 7.58 -5.83
N THR A 362 -12.71 8.06 -5.40
CA THR A 362 -12.54 8.99 -4.29
C THR A 362 -12.09 10.38 -4.77
N VAL A 363 -12.25 11.40 -3.94
CA VAL A 363 -11.85 12.78 -4.26
C VAL A 363 -10.81 13.31 -3.26
N ILE A 364 -9.71 13.85 -3.81
CA ILE A 364 -8.67 14.56 -3.06
C ILE A 364 -8.83 16.05 -3.32
N ARG A 365 -8.81 16.87 -2.26
CA ARG A 365 -8.74 18.33 -2.37
C ARG A 365 -7.37 18.85 -1.94
N GLN A 366 -6.66 19.52 -2.85
CA GLN A 366 -5.38 20.18 -2.56
C GLN A 366 -5.32 21.54 -3.26
N ASN A 367 -4.91 22.60 -2.56
CA ASN A 367 -4.73 23.95 -3.14
C ASN A 367 -5.96 24.47 -3.91
N ASN A 368 -7.15 24.18 -3.41
CA ASN A 368 -8.44 24.51 -4.04
C ASN A 368 -8.68 23.86 -5.42
N VAL A 369 -7.96 22.78 -5.71
CA VAL A 369 -8.16 21.89 -6.86
C VAL A 369 -8.68 20.55 -6.33
N TYR A 370 -9.62 19.94 -7.05
CA TYR A 370 -10.12 18.61 -6.77
C TYR A 370 -9.51 17.62 -7.75
N TYR A 371 -9.15 16.45 -7.26
CA TYR A 371 -8.64 15.33 -8.04
C TYR A 371 -9.52 14.12 -7.78
N ALA A 372 -9.97 13.45 -8.83
CA ALA A 372 -10.58 12.14 -8.71
C ALA A 372 -9.50 11.07 -8.81
N VAL A 373 -9.54 10.09 -7.90
CA VAL A 373 -8.71 8.88 -7.94
C VAL A 373 -9.64 7.69 -8.00
N TRP A 374 -9.38 6.73 -8.88
CA TRP A 374 -10.26 5.55 -9.04
C TRP A 374 -9.47 4.32 -9.47
N SER A 375 -10.10 3.16 -9.33
CA SER A 375 -9.64 1.89 -9.86
C SER A 375 -10.21 1.66 -11.25
N GLN A 376 -9.37 1.27 -12.20
CA GLN A 376 -9.83 0.88 -13.54
C GLN A 376 -9.07 -0.34 -14.05
N ARG A 377 -9.82 -1.27 -14.65
CA ARG A 377 -9.32 -2.52 -15.21
C ARG A 377 -9.75 -2.67 -16.64
N GLN A 378 -8.80 -3.00 -17.51
CA GLN A 378 -9.07 -3.43 -18.86
C GLN A 378 -9.06 -4.95 -18.93
N PHE A 379 -10.04 -5.54 -19.61
CA PHE A 379 -10.14 -6.97 -19.88
C PHE A 379 -9.78 -7.31 -21.34
N ILE A 380 -10.15 -6.44 -22.28
CA ILE A 380 -10.00 -6.65 -23.72
C ILE A 380 -9.12 -5.54 -24.30
N PRO A 381 -8.13 -5.86 -25.17
CA PRO A 381 -7.79 -7.19 -25.69
C PRO A 381 -6.98 -8.05 -24.73
N VAL A 382 -6.41 -7.45 -23.67
CA VAL A 382 -5.60 -8.13 -22.67
C VAL A 382 -6.01 -7.60 -21.30
N ASP A 383 -6.14 -8.53 -20.36
CA ASP A 383 -6.39 -8.22 -18.96
C ASP A 383 -5.15 -7.59 -18.31
N THR A 384 -5.28 -6.32 -17.92
CA THR A 384 -4.18 -5.57 -17.31
C THR A 384 -4.11 -5.73 -15.80
N GLY A 385 -5.13 -6.33 -15.18
CA GLY A 385 -5.45 -6.09 -13.78
C GLY A 385 -6.04 -4.69 -13.56
N ALA A 386 -6.40 -4.40 -12.31
CA ALA A 386 -6.92 -3.10 -11.90
C ALA A 386 -5.77 -2.19 -11.41
N TRP A 387 -5.71 -0.98 -11.94
CA TRP A 387 -4.70 0.03 -11.62
C TRP A 387 -5.38 1.27 -11.04
N LEU A 388 -4.62 2.08 -10.29
CA LEU A 388 -5.09 3.36 -9.79
C LEU A 388 -4.74 4.48 -10.76
N TYR A 389 -5.77 5.26 -11.11
CA TYR A 389 -5.68 6.44 -11.95
C TYR A 389 -6.03 7.69 -11.15
N ILE A 390 -5.46 8.83 -11.55
CA ILE A 390 -5.78 10.16 -11.02
C ILE A 390 -6.01 11.15 -12.17
N ALA A 391 -6.95 12.08 -11.98
CA ALA A 391 -7.15 13.22 -12.86
C ALA A 391 -7.70 14.41 -12.06
N ARG A 392 -7.54 15.64 -12.55
CA ARG A 392 -8.29 16.77 -11.99
C ARG A 392 -9.78 16.57 -12.27
N LEU A 393 -10.59 16.90 -11.28
CA LEU A 393 -12.04 16.86 -11.35
C LEU A 393 -12.57 18.27 -11.58
N ASN A 394 -13.52 18.43 -12.50
CA ASN A 394 -14.14 19.72 -12.72
C ASN A 394 -14.99 20.09 -11.50
N ARG A 395 -14.67 21.21 -10.85
CA ARG A 395 -15.35 21.64 -9.62
C ARG A 395 -16.80 22.11 -9.84
N ASP A 396 -17.10 22.63 -11.04
CA ASP A 396 -18.42 23.19 -11.39
C ASP A 396 -19.33 22.10 -11.99
N GLU A 397 -18.73 21.11 -12.65
CA GLU A 397 -19.38 19.90 -13.19
C GLU A 397 -18.70 18.63 -12.64
N PRO A 398 -18.87 18.24 -11.36
CA PRO A 398 -18.15 17.12 -10.72
C PRO A 398 -18.32 15.74 -11.35
N TRP A 399 -19.20 15.61 -12.35
CA TRP A 399 -19.35 14.40 -13.17
C TRP A 399 -18.39 14.39 -14.37
N LYS A 400 -17.50 15.38 -14.52
CA LYS A 400 -16.51 15.46 -15.60
C LYS A 400 -15.11 15.63 -15.05
N LEU A 401 -14.16 14.89 -15.61
CA LEU A 401 -12.74 15.17 -15.44
C LEU A 401 -12.36 16.48 -16.15
N GLU A 402 -11.33 17.17 -15.65
CA GLU A 402 -10.74 18.37 -16.27
C GLU A 402 -9.46 18.04 -17.04
N THR A 403 -8.78 16.95 -16.68
CA THR A 403 -7.55 16.47 -17.34
C THR A 403 -7.69 15.03 -17.81
N ASP A 404 -6.71 14.57 -18.59
CA ASP A 404 -6.62 13.14 -18.92
C ASP A 404 -6.20 12.32 -17.69
N PRO A 405 -6.64 11.06 -17.57
CA PRO A 405 -6.20 10.13 -16.53
C PRO A 405 -4.68 9.89 -16.53
N VAL A 406 -4.09 9.81 -15.35
CA VAL A 406 -2.69 9.44 -15.12
C VAL A 406 -2.63 8.22 -14.21
N VAL A 407 -1.85 7.20 -14.57
CA VAL A 407 -1.64 6.02 -13.71
C VAL A 407 -0.66 6.36 -12.58
N ILE A 408 -1.03 6.08 -11.34
CA ILE A 408 -0.19 6.30 -10.15
C ILE A 408 0.18 5.03 -9.39
N SER A 409 -0.54 3.92 -9.62
CA SER A 409 -0.18 2.63 -9.02
C SER A 409 -0.63 1.43 -9.83
N LYS A 410 0.16 0.36 -9.74
CA LYS A 410 -0.09 -0.97 -10.28
C LYS A 410 0.26 -2.04 -9.23
N PRO A 411 -0.35 -3.23 -9.27
CA PRO A 411 -0.13 -4.31 -8.30
C PRO A 411 1.22 -5.02 -8.51
N ASP A 412 2.33 -4.29 -8.33
CA ASP A 412 3.70 -4.73 -8.66
C ASP A 412 4.38 -5.53 -7.53
N TYR A 413 3.85 -5.46 -6.30
CA TYR A 413 4.38 -6.21 -5.16
C TYR A 413 3.73 -7.58 -5.03
N GLY A 414 4.49 -8.57 -4.52
CA GLY A 414 3.99 -9.93 -4.31
C GLY A 414 2.82 -10.05 -3.33
N TRP A 415 2.61 -9.07 -2.44
CA TRP A 415 1.42 -9.01 -1.60
C TRP A 415 0.20 -8.43 -2.33
N ALA A 416 0.41 -7.64 -3.39
CA ALA A 416 -0.63 -6.94 -4.12
C ALA A 416 -1.26 -7.76 -5.26
N ASN A 417 -0.64 -8.89 -5.61
CA ASN A 417 -1.03 -9.74 -6.74
C ASN A 417 -1.42 -11.17 -6.33
N ASN A 418 -1.79 -11.37 -5.06
CA ASN A 418 -2.29 -12.67 -4.62
C ASN A 418 -3.65 -12.94 -5.27
N HIS A 419 -3.72 -14.05 -6.02
CA HIS A 419 -4.88 -14.56 -6.77
C HIS A 419 -5.40 -13.66 -7.91
N VAL A 420 -5.30 -12.33 -7.81
CA VAL A 420 -5.63 -11.36 -8.87
C VAL A 420 -4.70 -10.15 -8.83
N PHE A 421 -4.53 -9.48 -9.97
CA PHE A 421 -3.74 -8.26 -10.11
C PHE A 421 -4.65 -7.04 -9.87
N VAL A 422 -4.77 -6.59 -8.62
CA VAL A 422 -5.70 -5.50 -8.27
C VAL A 422 -5.02 -4.53 -7.32
N ASP A 423 -5.05 -3.24 -7.67
CA ASP A 423 -5.06 -2.13 -6.72
C ASP A 423 -6.41 -1.41 -6.88
N GLU A 424 -7.20 -1.29 -5.82
CA GLU A 424 -8.54 -0.69 -5.82
C GLU A 424 -8.86 0.03 -4.50
N GLY A 425 -10.10 0.50 -4.28
CA GLY A 425 -10.51 1.16 -3.04
C GLY A 425 -9.60 2.30 -2.56
N PRO A 426 -9.17 3.25 -3.42
CA PRO A 426 -8.33 4.35 -2.99
C PRO A 426 -9.09 5.29 -2.05
N TYR A 427 -8.48 5.72 -0.94
CA TYR A 427 -9.04 6.77 -0.08
C TYR A 427 -7.94 7.60 0.57
N ALA A 428 -8.12 8.93 0.58
CA ALA A 428 -7.09 9.84 1.06
C ALA A 428 -7.25 10.25 2.53
N LEU A 429 -6.15 10.14 3.28
CA LEU A 429 -5.91 10.82 4.55
C LEU A 429 -4.94 11.99 4.30
N ILE A 430 -5.44 13.21 4.42
CA ILE A 430 -4.69 14.43 4.12
C ILE A 430 -4.22 15.05 5.44
N THR A 431 -2.93 15.36 5.51
CA THR A 431 -2.30 16.08 6.64
C THR A 431 -1.68 17.39 6.15
N ASP A 432 -1.16 18.19 7.08
CA ASP A 432 -0.41 19.41 6.79
C ASP A 432 0.88 19.18 6.00
N LYS A 433 1.44 17.96 6.08
CA LYS A 433 2.73 17.63 5.45
C LYS A 433 2.61 16.67 4.27
N LYS A 434 1.67 15.74 4.33
CA LYS A 434 1.57 14.61 3.39
C LYS A 434 0.13 14.30 3.02
N ILE A 435 -0.03 13.75 1.83
CA ILE A 435 -1.23 13.04 1.40
C ILE A 435 -0.90 11.55 1.46
N PHE A 436 -1.63 10.85 2.32
CA PHE A 436 -1.60 9.40 2.42
C PHE A 436 -2.80 8.86 1.66
N LEU A 437 -2.55 8.17 0.54
CA LEU A 437 -3.60 7.54 -0.25
C LEU A 437 -3.52 6.03 0.02
N THR A 438 -4.38 5.54 0.91
CA THR A 438 -4.54 4.11 1.11
C THR A 438 -5.31 3.51 -0.05
N PHE A 439 -5.03 2.25 -0.36
CA PHE A 439 -5.73 1.47 -1.39
C PHE A 439 -5.72 0.01 -0.96
N ALA A 440 -6.64 -0.78 -1.47
CA ALA A 440 -6.67 -2.21 -1.27
C ALA A 440 -6.00 -2.96 -2.43
N SER A 441 -5.45 -4.14 -2.15
CA SER A 441 -4.89 -5.01 -3.20
C SER A 441 -5.17 -6.48 -2.97
N ALA A 442 -4.88 -7.29 -3.98
CA ALA A 442 -5.14 -8.73 -4.08
C ALA A 442 -6.64 -9.08 -4.20
N LEU A 443 -6.97 -10.38 -4.14
CA LEU A 443 -8.36 -10.83 -4.22
C LEU A 443 -9.09 -10.48 -2.92
N VAL A 444 -10.41 -10.26 -3.04
CA VAL A 444 -11.33 -9.99 -1.93
C VAL A 444 -11.61 -11.26 -1.09
N ASP A 445 -10.54 -11.85 -0.58
CA ASP A 445 -10.46 -13.02 0.29
C ASP A 445 -9.49 -12.74 1.45
N ALA A 446 -8.99 -13.77 2.14
CA ALA A 446 -8.03 -13.59 3.24
C ALA A 446 -6.67 -13.00 2.83
N THR A 447 -6.40 -12.84 1.53
CA THR A 447 -5.20 -12.20 0.99
C THR A 447 -5.36 -10.70 0.76
N TYR A 448 -6.59 -10.17 0.87
CA TYR A 448 -6.88 -8.75 0.73
C TYR A 448 -6.14 -7.93 1.82
N VAL A 449 -5.55 -6.81 1.41
CA VAL A 449 -4.70 -5.98 2.27
C VAL A 449 -4.83 -4.50 1.94
N ILE A 450 -4.49 -3.63 2.90
CA ILE A 450 -4.39 -2.18 2.68
C ILE A 450 -2.94 -1.80 2.40
N GLY A 451 -2.66 -1.27 1.22
CA GLY A 451 -1.41 -0.62 0.83
C GLY A 451 -1.43 0.90 1.04
N LEU A 452 -0.31 1.56 0.74
CA LEU A 452 -0.17 3.01 0.88
C LEU A 452 0.66 3.65 -0.25
N LEU A 453 0.10 4.68 -0.88
CA LEU A 453 0.84 5.68 -1.64
C LEU A 453 1.00 6.94 -0.78
N THR A 454 2.17 7.57 -0.83
CA THR A 454 2.43 8.83 -0.11
C THR A 454 2.91 9.89 -1.09
N ALA A 455 2.34 11.09 -1.01
CA ALA A 455 2.82 12.29 -1.68
C ALA A 455 3.05 13.40 -0.66
N GLU A 456 4.01 14.29 -0.92
CA GLU A 456 4.23 15.49 -0.11
C GLU A 456 3.11 16.50 -0.38
N HIS A 457 2.62 17.18 0.65
CA HIS A 457 1.58 18.19 0.50
C HIS A 457 2.08 19.35 -0.37
N GLY A 458 1.30 19.71 -1.38
CA GLY A 458 1.65 20.75 -2.36
C GLY A 458 2.46 20.26 -3.56
N SER A 459 2.82 18.97 -3.63
CA SER A 459 3.40 18.37 -4.83
C SER A 459 2.38 18.30 -5.98
N ASP A 460 2.86 18.10 -7.21
CA ASP A 460 2.00 17.87 -8.37
C ASP A 460 1.48 16.43 -8.34
N LEU A 461 0.20 16.27 -7.97
CA LEU A 461 -0.43 14.95 -7.84
C LEU A 461 -0.62 14.24 -9.18
N LEU A 462 -0.55 14.97 -10.30
CA LEU A 462 -0.60 14.38 -11.64
C LEU A 462 0.78 13.90 -12.14
N ASP A 463 1.88 14.16 -11.41
CA ASP A 463 3.16 13.53 -11.69
C ASP A 463 3.27 12.21 -10.90
N PRO A 464 3.33 11.04 -11.57
CA PRO A 464 3.52 9.76 -10.88
C PRO A 464 4.75 9.72 -9.96
N LYS A 465 5.78 10.52 -10.24
CA LYS A 465 6.99 10.60 -9.40
C LYS A 465 6.77 11.29 -8.06
N SER A 466 5.66 12.03 -7.90
CA SER A 466 5.27 12.60 -6.61
C SER A 466 4.79 11.53 -5.62
N TRP A 467 4.45 10.33 -6.11
CA TRP A 467 3.90 9.25 -5.31
C TRP A 467 4.96 8.20 -4.97
N THR A 468 5.09 7.88 -3.69
CA THR A 468 5.91 6.77 -3.19
C THR A 468 5.00 5.63 -2.74
N LYS A 469 5.09 4.47 -3.41
CA LYS A 469 4.37 3.25 -3.01
C LYS A 469 5.14 2.50 -1.93
N GLN A 470 4.52 2.33 -0.77
CA GLN A 470 5.08 1.56 0.32
C GLN A 470 5.22 0.08 -0.06
N ASN A 471 6.33 -0.53 0.34
CA ASN A 471 6.68 -1.91 -0.06
C ASN A 471 6.10 -3.00 0.85
N TYR A 472 5.31 -2.62 1.86
CA TYR A 472 4.55 -3.53 2.73
C TYR A 472 3.16 -2.95 3.02
N PRO A 473 2.15 -3.81 3.23
CA PRO A 473 0.80 -3.37 3.60
C PRO A 473 0.74 -2.81 5.02
N LEU A 474 -0.18 -1.88 5.26
CA LEU A 474 -0.50 -1.31 6.57
C LEU A 474 -1.43 -2.20 7.39
N LEU A 475 -2.32 -2.95 6.73
CA LEU A 475 -3.29 -3.81 7.39
C LEU A 475 -3.44 -5.12 6.60
N THR A 476 -3.43 -6.24 7.31
CA THR A 476 -3.50 -7.60 6.73
C THR A 476 -4.29 -8.53 7.65
N SER A 477 -4.63 -9.73 7.17
CA SER A 477 -5.20 -10.81 7.99
C SER A 477 -4.36 -11.24 9.20
N ARG A 478 -3.09 -10.82 9.27
CA ARG A 478 -2.20 -11.10 10.42
C ARG A 478 -2.15 -9.98 11.43
N SER A 479 -2.72 -8.82 11.11
CA SER A 479 -2.67 -7.63 11.96
C SER A 479 -3.57 -7.79 13.19
N VAL A 480 -4.78 -8.31 13.01
CA VAL A 480 -5.76 -8.51 14.08
C VAL A 480 -6.37 -9.91 13.97
N PRO A 481 -6.22 -10.78 15.00
CA PRO A 481 -6.82 -12.11 14.97
C PRO A 481 -8.34 -12.06 14.79
N GLY A 482 -8.86 -12.87 13.86
CA GLY A 482 -10.29 -12.95 13.58
C GLY A 482 -10.76 -12.04 12.44
N GLU A 483 -9.98 -11.03 12.06
CA GLU A 483 -10.25 -10.14 10.94
C GLU A 483 -9.43 -10.56 9.72
N TYR A 484 -10.08 -11.11 8.69
CA TYR A 484 -9.40 -11.62 7.50
C TYR A 484 -9.73 -10.79 6.26
N GLY A 485 -8.72 -10.51 5.45
CA GLY A 485 -8.86 -9.73 4.22
C GLY A 485 -9.29 -8.28 4.47
N PRO A 486 -8.64 -7.51 5.36
CA PRO A 486 -9.02 -6.13 5.59
C PRO A 486 -8.70 -5.26 4.38
N GLY A 487 -9.64 -4.42 3.96
CA GLY A 487 -9.43 -3.52 2.83
C GLY A 487 -10.54 -2.48 2.66
N HIS A 488 -10.44 -1.78 1.53
CA HIS A 488 -11.32 -0.70 1.09
C HIS A 488 -11.73 0.23 2.23
N ASN A 489 -10.75 0.93 2.79
CA ASN A 489 -10.97 1.76 3.96
C ASN A 489 -11.27 3.21 3.60
N SER A 490 -12.06 3.88 4.44
CA SER A 490 -12.27 5.32 4.43
C SER A 490 -11.75 5.96 5.72
N TYR A 491 -11.75 7.30 5.78
CA TYR A 491 -11.46 8.04 7.00
C TYR A 491 -12.54 9.05 7.37
N VAL A 492 -12.77 9.22 8.67
CA VAL A 492 -13.60 10.28 9.25
C VAL A 492 -12.90 10.88 10.47
N VAL A 493 -13.07 12.17 10.69
CA VAL A 493 -12.59 12.87 11.90
C VAL A 493 -13.79 13.12 12.82
N ASP A 494 -13.66 12.74 14.09
CA ASP A 494 -14.71 12.97 15.08
C ASP A 494 -14.71 14.37 15.71
N ASP A 495 -15.65 14.62 16.61
CA ASP A 495 -15.82 15.92 17.31
C ASP A 495 -14.64 16.27 18.22
N ASN A 496 -13.81 15.30 18.57
CA ASN A 496 -12.62 15.46 19.39
C ASN A 496 -11.34 15.56 18.54
N GLY A 497 -11.44 15.54 17.21
CA GLY A 497 -10.30 15.54 16.30
C GLY A 497 -9.61 14.19 16.15
N ILE A 498 -10.22 13.11 16.62
CA ILE A 498 -9.70 11.74 16.45
C ILE A 498 -10.02 11.27 15.03
N ILE A 499 -9.02 10.72 14.37
CA ILE A 499 -9.17 10.14 13.04
C ILE A 499 -9.53 8.67 13.19
N TRP A 500 -10.61 8.25 12.54
CA TRP A 500 -11.09 6.89 12.49
C TRP A 500 -10.97 6.36 11.07
N SER A 501 -10.52 5.11 10.94
CA SER A 501 -10.55 4.34 9.70
C SER A 501 -11.73 3.39 9.76
N ALA A 502 -12.70 3.58 8.87
CA ALA A 502 -13.71 2.57 8.59
C ALA A 502 -13.16 1.65 7.50
N TYR A 503 -13.28 0.34 7.66
CA TYR A 503 -12.76 -0.65 6.71
C TYR A 503 -13.67 -1.86 6.70
N HIS A 504 -13.59 -2.73 5.70
CA HIS A 504 -14.23 -4.03 5.79
C HIS A 504 -13.20 -5.14 6.00
N ALA A 505 -13.61 -6.22 6.67
CA ALA A 505 -12.88 -7.48 6.75
C ALA A 505 -13.90 -8.63 6.90
N ARG A 506 -13.43 -9.87 6.91
CA ARG A 506 -14.26 -11.07 7.18
C ARG A 506 -14.08 -11.52 8.63
N PRO A 507 -15.17 -11.75 9.40
CA PRO A 507 -15.10 -12.39 10.72
C PRO A 507 -14.84 -13.89 10.54
N GLY A 508 -13.57 -14.29 10.65
CA GLY A 508 -13.11 -15.58 10.15
C GLY A 508 -12.94 -15.60 8.62
N VAL A 509 -12.22 -16.59 8.09
CA VAL A 509 -11.91 -16.67 6.64
C VAL A 509 -13.18 -16.82 5.80
N ASP A 510 -14.19 -17.53 6.30
CA ASP A 510 -15.43 -17.84 5.58
C ASP A 510 -16.56 -16.84 5.86
N GLY A 511 -16.34 -15.86 6.75
CA GLY A 511 -17.34 -14.85 7.09
C GLY A 511 -17.64 -13.91 5.91
N PRO A 512 -18.81 -13.26 5.88
CA PRO A 512 -19.09 -12.22 4.89
C PRO A 512 -18.23 -10.99 5.16
N ARG A 513 -17.96 -10.19 4.12
CA ARG A 513 -17.37 -8.87 4.32
C ARG A 513 -18.28 -8.05 5.22
N SER A 514 -17.68 -7.49 6.25
CA SER A 514 -18.38 -6.77 7.30
C SER A 514 -17.55 -5.56 7.72
N SER A 515 -18.22 -4.48 8.05
CA SER A 515 -17.58 -3.21 8.40
C SER A 515 -16.98 -3.30 9.81
N GLY A 516 -15.78 -2.77 9.94
CA GLY A 516 -15.10 -2.44 11.18
C GLY A 516 -14.74 -0.96 11.21
N ILE A 517 -14.38 -0.48 12.39
CA ILE A 517 -13.85 0.87 12.56
C ILE A 517 -12.73 0.83 13.60
N ARG A 518 -11.66 1.57 13.35
CA ARG A 518 -10.52 1.63 14.27
C ARG A 518 -9.89 3.00 14.23
N ARG A 519 -9.43 3.47 15.39
CA ARG A 519 -8.69 4.72 15.49
C ARG A 519 -7.40 4.63 14.67
N VAL A 520 -7.09 5.69 13.93
CA VAL A 520 -5.80 5.88 13.28
C VAL A 520 -4.81 6.48 14.28
N HIS A 521 -3.66 5.83 14.44
CA HIS A 521 -2.51 6.39 15.13
C HIS A 521 -1.43 6.79 14.13
N PHE A 522 -0.44 7.56 14.56
CA PHE A 522 0.68 7.95 13.70
C PHE A 522 2.00 7.52 14.33
N ASP A 523 2.85 6.89 13.53
CA ASP A 523 4.15 6.39 13.97
C ASP A 523 5.20 7.52 14.15
N ILE A 524 6.42 7.10 14.50
CA ILE A 524 7.57 7.99 14.70
C ILE A 524 7.95 8.88 13.49
N ASP A 525 7.46 8.58 12.29
CA ASP A 525 7.66 9.36 11.06
C ASP A 525 6.39 10.09 10.60
N GLY A 526 5.32 10.00 11.40
CA GLY A 526 4.01 10.56 11.09
C GLY A 526 3.24 9.78 10.02
N TYR A 527 3.52 8.49 9.82
CA TYR A 527 2.73 7.62 8.92
C TYR A 527 1.57 6.96 9.67
N PRO A 528 0.43 6.70 9.01
CA PRO A 528 -0.72 6.10 9.66
C PRO A 528 -0.44 4.64 10.08
N VAL A 529 -0.90 4.30 11.28
CA VAL A 529 -0.90 2.97 11.86
C VAL A 529 -2.36 2.53 11.99
N LEU A 530 -2.73 1.50 11.23
CA LEU A 530 -4.12 1.04 11.08
C LEU A 530 -4.42 -0.24 11.88
N ASP A 531 -3.42 -0.84 12.52
CA ASP A 531 -3.52 -2.09 13.28
C ASP A 531 -3.45 -1.90 14.80
N LEU A 532 -3.57 -0.65 15.27
CA LEU A 532 -3.62 -0.31 16.69
C LEU A 532 -4.98 -0.67 17.30
N THR A 533 -5.08 -1.87 17.86
CA THR A 533 -6.27 -2.35 18.55
C THR A 533 -6.53 -1.58 19.85
N GLU A 534 -7.78 -1.55 20.32
CA GLU A 534 -8.19 -0.76 21.50
C GLU A 534 -7.41 -1.10 22.77
N ASP A 535 -7.10 -2.39 22.99
CA ASP A 535 -6.30 -2.88 24.12
C ASP A 535 -4.85 -2.38 24.08
N LYS A 536 -4.31 -2.16 22.88
CA LYS A 536 -2.99 -1.53 22.66
C LYS A 536 -3.08 0.00 22.72
N ASP A 537 -4.21 0.59 22.34
CA ASP A 537 -4.40 2.04 22.29
C ASP A 537 -4.51 2.68 23.69
N LEU A 538 -5.19 2.00 24.62
CA LEU A 538 -5.32 2.44 26.00
C LEU A 538 -5.34 1.24 26.94
N ASP A 539 -4.23 1.03 27.66
CA ASP A 539 -4.17 -0.04 28.64
C ASP A 539 -5.11 0.27 29.82
N PRO A 540 -6.01 -0.67 30.22
CA PRO A 540 -6.93 -0.46 31.32
C PRO A 540 -6.27 -0.01 32.64
N ARG A 541 -4.99 -0.34 32.86
CA ARG A 541 -4.20 0.07 34.03
C ARG A 541 -3.94 1.59 34.08
N PHE A 542 -3.91 2.27 32.93
CA PHE A 542 -3.62 3.71 32.82
C PHE A 542 -4.87 4.57 32.57
N ARG A 543 -6.05 3.93 32.46
CA ARG A 543 -7.31 4.63 32.16
C ARG A 543 -7.79 5.57 33.27
N ARG A 544 -7.42 5.32 34.53
CA ARG A 544 -7.80 6.17 35.67
C ARG A 544 -6.69 7.15 36.00
N VAL A 545 -7.00 8.44 35.99
CA VAL A 545 -6.07 9.53 36.27
C VAL A 545 -6.53 10.36 37.47
N SER A 546 -5.60 11.10 38.07
CA SER A 546 -5.89 12.03 39.16
C SER A 546 -4.98 13.24 39.10
N THR A 547 -5.51 14.39 39.50
CA THR A 547 -4.77 15.66 39.51
C THR A 547 -5.36 16.63 40.53
N ARG A 548 -4.63 17.71 40.82
CA ARG A 548 -5.08 18.83 41.64
C ARG A 548 -5.74 19.90 40.77
N LEU A 549 -7.02 20.17 40.98
CA LEU A 549 -7.75 21.28 40.35
C LEU A 549 -7.71 22.52 41.25
N VAL A 550 -7.33 23.67 40.70
CA VAL A 550 -7.44 24.98 41.34
C VAL A 550 -8.54 25.78 40.64
N VAL A 551 -9.63 26.03 41.36
CA VAL A 551 -10.74 26.88 40.90
C VAL A 551 -10.37 28.34 41.16
N LYS A 552 -10.39 29.16 40.10
CA LYS A 552 -10.29 30.63 40.20
C LYS A 552 -11.70 31.21 40.26
N GLY A 553 -11.90 32.21 41.13
CA GLY A 553 -13.19 32.89 41.31
C GLY A 553 -13.36 34.08 40.40
#